data_AF-A0A3N7GWC8-F1
#
_entry.id   AF-A0A3N7GWC8-F1
#
_cell.length_a   1.000
_cell.length_b   1.000
_cell.length_c   1.000
_cell.angle_alpha   90.00
_cell.angle_beta   90.00
_cell.angle_gamma   90.00
#
_symmetry.space_group_name_H-M   'P 1'
#
loop_
_entity.id
_entity.type
_entity.pdbx_description
1 polymer ?
#
loop_
_entity_poly.entity_id
_entity_poly.type
_entity_poly.pdbx_seq_one_letter_code
_entity_poly.pdbx_strand_id
1 'polypeptide(L)'
;MQDISNIKNGSNRLKIVKNLKWAILLFFLVLFSLTWQCASIQQPMGGPKDSIPPKILKETPPNLTRNFNAEKIVIEFDEYVKLNNAQKEVSVSPDVEQPINPRVKRKTIEVALPDSLEENTTYTLNFGKAIGDFNEGNPILNYSYVFSTGDVIDSLSISGKVINALTKVNEKEVTVLLIPTRQDS
;
A
#
# COMPACT_ATOMS: atom_id res chain seq x y z
N MET A 1 -7.68 -26.14 98.61
CA MET A 1 -6.87 -24.99 98.14
C MET A 1 -6.38 -25.29 96.73
N GLN A 2 -7.29 -25.25 95.76
CA GLN A 2 -7.02 -25.34 94.32
C GLN A 2 -7.69 -24.12 93.67
N ASP A 3 -7.17 -23.67 92.51
CA ASP A 3 -7.69 -22.61 91.62
C ASP A 3 -7.02 -21.23 91.61
N ILE A 4 -5.69 -21.18 91.37
CA ILE A 4 -5.07 -19.98 90.78
C ILE A 4 -4.16 -20.30 89.58
N SER A 5 -3.74 -21.56 89.37
CA SER A 5 -2.85 -21.94 88.26
C SER A 5 -3.55 -22.13 86.90
N ASN A 6 -4.88 -22.34 86.88
CA ASN A 6 -5.62 -22.65 85.63
C ASN A 6 -6.03 -21.40 84.82
N ILE A 7 -6.16 -20.23 85.48
CA ILE A 7 -6.65 -18.99 84.85
C ILE A 7 -5.57 -18.29 84.01
N LYS A 8 -4.29 -18.37 84.44
CA LYS A 8 -3.16 -17.77 83.70
C LYS A 8 -2.88 -18.48 82.37
N ASN A 9 -3.16 -19.79 82.28
CA ASN A 9 -2.86 -20.59 81.09
C ASN A 9 -3.90 -20.36 79.96
N GLY A 10 -5.16 -20.10 80.30
CA GLY A 10 -6.22 -19.75 79.34
C GLY A 10 -6.03 -18.38 78.69
N SER A 11 -5.60 -17.37 79.46
CA SER A 11 -5.35 -16.00 78.96
C SER A 11 -4.23 -15.95 77.92
N ASN A 12 -3.12 -16.66 78.15
CA ASN A 12 -2.01 -16.73 77.19
C ASN A 12 -2.38 -17.52 75.93
N ARG A 13 -3.14 -18.61 76.04
CA ARG A 13 -3.67 -19.34 74.87
C ARG A 13 -4.62 -18.47 74.03
N LEU A 14 -5.53 -17.71 74.63
CA LEU A 14 -6.40 -16.79 73.90
C LEU A 14 -5.62 -15.68 73.19
N LYS A 15 -4.57 -15.12 73.81
CA LYS A 15 -3.71 -14.10 73.19
C LYS A 15 -2.90 -14.65 72.01
N ILE A 16 -2.36 -15.87 72.12
CA ILE A 16 -1.62 -16.52 71.03
C ILE A 16 -2.53 -16.82 69.84
N VAL A 17 -3.72 -17.37 70.09
CA VAL A 17 -4.70 -17.65 69.02
C VAL A 17 -5.20 -16.36 68.37
N LYS A 18 -5.38 -15.28 69.14
CA LYS A 18 -5.71 -13.96 68.61
C LYS A 18 -4.58 -13.44 67.71
N ASN A 19 -3.34 -13.41 68.19
CA ASN A 19 -2.17 -12.94 67.42
C ASN A 19 -1.92 -13.77 66.15
N LEU A 20 -2.16 -15.08 66.21
CA LEU A 20 -2.08 -15.97 65.05
C LEU A 20 -3.18 -15.63 64.01
N LYS A 21 -4.40 -15.34 64.44
CA LYS A 21 -5.48 -14.87 63.54
C LYS A 21 -5.14 -13.54 62.87
N TRP A 22 -4.53 -12.59 63.59
CA TRP A 22 -4.09 -11.31 63.01
C TRP A 22 -2.92 -11.50 62.03
N ALA A 23 -1.98 -12.40 62.33
CA ALA A 23 -0.90 -12.74 61.41
C ALA A 23 -1.41 -13.39 60.12
N ILE A 24 -2.40 -14.28 60.23
CA ILE A 24 -3.07 -14.89 59.08
C ILE A 24 -3.83 -13.84 58.25
N LEU A 25 -4.55 -12.92 58.90
CA LEU A 25 -5.25 -11.82 58.22
C LEU A 25 -4.29 -10.89 57.48
N LEU A 26 -3.16 -10.53 58.10
CA LEU A 26 -2.11 -9.72 57.46
C LEU A 26 -1.46 -10.46 56.29
N PHE A 27 -1.23 -11.76 56.42
CA PHE A 27 -0.69 -12.57 55.32
C PHE A 27 -1.64 -12.58 54.11
N PHE A 28 -2.95 -12.77 54.33
CA PHE A 28 -3.94 -12.71 53.26
C PHE A 28 -4.08 -11.31 52.66
N LEU A 29 -3.95 -10.25 53.46
CA LEU A 29 -3.98 -8.86 52.98
C LEU A 29 -2.78 -8.56 52.06
N VAL A 30 -1.59 -9.01 52.45
CA VAL A 30 -0.37 -8.86 51.64
C VAL A 30 -0.44 -9.73 50.37
N LEU A 31 -1.00 -10.93 50.46
CA LEU A 31 -1.20 -11.78 49.30
C LEU A 31 -2.21 -11.17 48.31
N PHE A 32 -3.26 -10.53 48.82
CA PHE A 32 -4.26 -9.83 47.99
C PHE A 32 -3.66 -8.60 47.29
N SER A 33 -2.81 -7.82 47.96
CA SER A 33 -2.19 -6.64 47.34
C SER A 33 -1.20 -6.99 46.21
N LEU A 34 -0.58 -8.16 46.26
CA LEU A 34 0.31 -8.66 45.20
C LEU A 34 -0.42 -9.01 43.88
N THR A 35 -1.75 -9.14 43.91
CA THR A 35 -2.57 -9.47 42.72
C THR A 35 -3.07 -8.26 41.93
N TRP A 36 -2.84 -7.03 42.42
CA TRP A 36 -3.06 -5.80 41.66
C TRP A 36 -1.90 -5.53 40.69
N GLN A 37 -1.66 -6.42 39.73
CA GLN A 37 -0.87 -6.09 38.56
C GLN A 37 -1.79 -5.67 37.43
N CYS A 38 -1.82 -4.36 37.16
CA CYS A 38 -2.52 -3.79 36.01
C CYS A 38 -1.62 -3.90 34.78
N ALA A 39 -1.65 -5.04 34.09
CA ALA A 39 -1.03 -5.18 32.78
C ALA A 39 -1.98 -4.57 31.73
N SER A 40 -1.72 -3.35 31.30
CA SER A 40 -2.44 -2.73 30.19
C SER A 40 -2.00 -3.43 28.89
N ILE A 41 -2.94 -4.11 28.23
CA ILE A 41 -2.74 -4.60 26.86
C ILE A 41 -2.58 -3.37 25.96
N GLN A 42 -1.34 -3.12 25.56
CA GLN A 42 -1.06 -2.22 24.45
C GLN A 42 -0.98 -3.05 23.17
N GLN A 43 -1.55 -2.52 22.10
CA GLN A 43 -1.34 -3.11 20.78
C GLN A 43 0.15 -3.00 20.44
N PRO A 44 0.75 -4.05 19.83
CA PRO A 44 2.11 -3.93 19.34
C PRO A 44 2.16 -2.75 18.36
N MET A 45 3.07 -1.81 18.60
CA MET A 45 3.38 -0.78 17.60
C MET A 45 3.98 -1.52 16.39
N GLY A 46 3.30 -1.42 15.25
CA GLY A 46 3.79 -2.02 14.00
C GLY A 46 5.13 -1.45 13.56
N GLY A 47 5.71 -2.07 12.54
CA GLY A 47 6.89 -1.54 11.87
C GLY A 47 6.62 -0.18 11.19
N PRO A 48 7.67 0.49 10.68
CA PRO A 48 7.50 1.66 9.85
C PRO A 48 6.58 1.34 8.66
N LYS A 49 5.71 2.29 8.31
CA LYS A 49 4.83 2.17 7.13
C LYS A 49 5.68 2.01 5.87
N ASP A 50 5.31 1.09 4.99
CA ASP A 50 5.94 0.96 3.68
C ASP A 50 5.59 2.16 2.79
N SER A 51 6.60 2.67 2.08
CA SER A 51 6.50 3.78 1.14
C SER A 51 7.08 3.45 -0.24
N ILE A 52 7.53 2.22 -0.44
CA ILE A 52 8.18 1.78 -1.67
C ILE A 52 7.10 1.33 -2.66
N PRO A 53 7.12 1.81 -3.91
CA PRO A 53 6.22 1.33 -4.94
C PRO A 53 6.70 -0.02 -5.52
N PRO A 54 5.79 -0.81 -6.13
CA PRO A 54 6.12 -2.11 -6.71
C PRO A 54 7.11 -1.96 -7.87
N LYS A 55 7.96 -2.97 -8.07
CA LYS A 55 8.95 -2.99 -9.16
C LYS A 55 8.51 -3.89 -10.30
N ILE A 56 8.70 -3.41 -11.51
CA ILE A 56 8.48 -4.18 -12.73
C ILE A 56 9.65 -5.15 -12.90
N LEU A 57 9.34 -6.44 -12.99
CA LEU A 57 10.31 -7.50 -13.21
C LEU A 57 10.44 -7.87 -14.68
N LYS A 58 9.30 -7.92 -15.39
CA LYS A 58 9.25 -8.37 -16.77
C LYS A 58 8.04 -7.82 -17.50
N GLU A 59 8.22 -7.57 -18.78
CA GLU A 59 7.17 -7.17 -19.68
C GLU A 59 7.15 -8.13 -20.88
N THR A 60 5.97 -8.61 -21.25
CA THR A 60 5.79 -9.54 -22.37
C THR A 60 4.64 -9.06 -23.25
N PRO A 61 4.89 -8.61 -24.50
CA PRO A 61 6.22 -8.36 -25.08
C PRO A 61 7.05 -7.32 -24.31
N PRO A 62 8.38 -7.23 -24.51
CA PRO A 62 9.20 -6.20 -23.87
C PRO A 62 8.71 -4.78 -24.21
N ASN A 63 8.87 -3.82 -23.29
CA ASN A 63 8.63 -2.42 -23.62
C ASN A 63 9.59 -1.97 -24.75
N LEU A 64 9.16 -1.00 -25.56
CA LEU A 64 9.84 -0.54 -26.77
C LEU A 64 9.98 -1.61 -27.86
N THR A 65 9.03 -2.54 -27.93
CA THR A 65 8.96 -3.53 -29.03
C THR A 65 8.54 -2.87 -30.34
N ARG A 66 9.22 -3.24 -31.43
CA ARG A 66 8.90 -2.88 -32.82
C ARG A 66 8.24 -4.05 -33.52
N ASN A 67 7.57 -3.79 -34.64
CA ASN A 67 6.80 -4.79 -35.39
C ASN A 67 5.86 -5.56 -34.46
N PHE A 68 5.21 -4.82 -33.55
CA PHE A 68 4.40 -5.37 -32.49
C PHE A 68 3.15 -6.04 -33.07
N ASN A 69 2.91 -7.30 -32.70
CA ASN A 69 1.82 -8.13 -33.24
C ASN A 69 1.08 -8.96 -32.17
N ALA A 70 1.28 -8.66 -30.89
CA ALA A 70 0.63 -9.39 -29.81
C ALA A 70 -0.77 -8.83 -29.51
N GLU A 71 -1.70 -9.68 -29.13
CA GLU A 71 -3.07 -9.25 -28.74
C GLU A 71 -3.13 -8.69 -27.31
N LYS A 72 -2.12 -8.99 -26.49
CA LYS A 72 -2.07 -8.58 -25.09
C LYS A 72 -0.65 -8.26 -24.63
N ILE A 73 -0.58 -7.34 -23.69
CA ILE A 73 0.63 -6.98 -22.95
C ILE A 73 0.50 -7.52 -21.53
N VAL A 74 1.56 -8.13 -21.03
CA VAL A 74 1.63 -8.71 -19.68
C VAL A 74 2.80 -8.07 -18.94
N ILE A 75 2.51 -7.44 -17.80
CA ILE A 75 3.50 -6.74 -16.98
C ILE A 75 3.57 -7.45 -15.63
N GLU A 76 4.73 -7.99 -15.28
CA GLU A 76 4.98 -8.75 -14.07
C GLU A 76 5.71 -7.88 -13.04
N PHE A 77 5.29 -7.98 -11.78
CA PHE A 77 5.81 -7.22 -10.66
C PHE A 77 6.41 -8.13 -9.58
N ASP A 78 7.25 -7.58 -8.71
CA ASP A 78 7.85 -8.29 -7.57
C ASP A 78 6.85 -8.58 -6.44
N GLU A 79 5.77 -7.81 -6.35
CA GLU A 79 4.72 -7.95 -5.35
C GLU A 79 3.29 -7.90 -5.91
N TYR A 80 2.29 -8.06 -5.04
CA TYR A 80 0.89 -7.95 -5.44
C TYR A 80 0.54 -6.48 -5.71
N VAL A 81 -0.09 -6.25 -6.86
CA VAL A 81 -0.47 -4.90 -7.28
C VAL A 81 -1.99 -4.74 -7.32
N LYS A 82 -2.45 -3.51 -7.32
CA LYS A 82 -3.86 -3.13 -7.56
C LYS A 82 -3.92 -1.99 -8.56
N LEU A 83 -5.06 -1.90 -9.26
CA LEU A 83 -5.38 -0.79 -10.15
C LEU A 83 -6.32 0.18 -9.45
N ASN A 84 -5.89 1.43 -9.30
CA ASN A 84 -6.67 2.51 -8.75
C ASN A 84 -7.21 3.37 -9.89
N ASN A 85 -8.54 3.41 -10.07
CA ASN A 85 -9.20 4.33 -11.01
C ASN A 85 -8.65 4.25 -12.45
N ALA A 86 -8.42 3.02 -12.94
CA ALA A 86 -7.77 2.76 -14.24
C ALA A 86 -8.44 3.50 -15.39
N GLN A 87 -9.76 3.63 -15.40
CA GLN A 87 -10.51 4.32 -16.46
C GLN A 87 -10.18 5.82 -16.58
N LYS A 88 -9.67 6.46 -15.52
CA LYS A 88 -9.27 7.88 -15.55
C LYS A 88 -7.76 8.07 -15.66
N GLU A 89 -6.99 7.16 -15.08
CA GLU A 89 -5.53 7.28 -14.97
C GLU A 89 -4.80 6.65 -16.15
N VAL A 90 -5.39 5.61 -16.78
CA VAL A 90 -4.79 4.93 -17.92
C VAL A 90 -5.24 5.62 -19.20
N SER A 91 -4.27 6.07 -20.00
CA SER A 91 -4.50 6.66 -21.31
C SER A 91 -3.62 5.99 -22.36
N VAL A 92 -4.06 6.07 -23.62
CA VAL A 92 -3.33 5.55 -24.77
C VAL A 92 -3.24 6.61 -25.84
N SER A 93 -2.09 6.70 -26.50
CA SER A 93 -1.85 7.62 -27.60
C SER A 93 -1.15 6.88 -28.75
N PRO A 94 -1.61 6.98 -30.00
CA PRO A 94 -2.83 7.68 -30.42
C PRO A 94 -4.11 7.04 -29.87
N ASP A 95 -5.21 7.79 -29.95
CA ASP A 95 -6.52 7.30 -29.50
C ASP A 95 -6.91 6.03 -30.29
N VAL A 96 -7.52 5.08 -29.58
CA VAL A 96 -8.04 3.83 -30.14
C VAL A 96 -9.56 3.82 -30.04
N GLU A 97 -10.22 3.10 -30.96
CA GLU A 97 -11.69 3.04 -30.97
C GLU A 97 -12.27 2.41 -29.70
N GLN A 98 -11.57 1.44 -29.11
CA GLN A 98 -12.04 0.72 -27.92
C GLN A 98 -11.20 1.09 -26.70
N PRO A 99 -11.82 1.49 -25.58
CA PRO A 99 -11.10 1.88 -24.39
C PRO A 99 -10.32 0.69 -23.80
N ILE A 100 -9.03 0.91 -23.54
CA ILE A 100 -8.15 -0.08 -22.92
C ILE A 100 -8.52 -0.23 -21.44
N ASN A 101 -8.84 -1.46 -21.03
CA ASN A 101 -9.20 -1.79 -19.65
C ASN A 101 -8.22 -2.84 -19.08
N PRO A 102 -7.14 -2.41 -18.42
CA PRO A 102 -6.18 -3.32 -17.80
C PRO A 102 -6.82 -4.15 -16.69
N ARG A 103 -6.35 -5.39 -16.53
CA ARG A 103 -6.82 -6.33 -15.50
C ARG A 103 -5.67 -6.79 -14.62
N VAL A 104 -5.89 -6.80 -13.31
CA VAL A 104 -4.93 -7.34 -12.35
C VAL A 104 -5.15 -8.83 -12.16
N LYS A 105 -4.07 -9.60 -12.22
CA LYS A 105 -3.98 -10.99 -11.76
C LYS A 105 -2.80 -11.12 -10.82
N ARG A 106 -3.04 -11.03 -9.51
CA ARG A 106 -1.98 -11.18 -8.49
C ARG A 106 -0.84 -10.17 -8.69
N LYS A 107 0.32 -10.65 -9.16
CA LYS A 107 1.53 -9.85 -9.39
C LYS A 107 1.67 -9.42 -10.85
N THR A 108 0.57 -9.41 -11.59
CA THR A 108 0.59 -9.22 -13.03
C THR A 108 -0.53 -8.29 -13.45
N ILE A 109 -0.25 -7.39 -14.37
CA ILE A 109 -1.26 -6.58 -15.09
C ILE A 109 -1.30 -7.08 -16.53
N GLU A 110 -2.49 -7.45 -16.97
CA GLU A 110 -2.77 -7.82 -18.36
C GLU A 110 -3.53 -6.68 -19.03
N VAL A 111 -3.05 -6.27 -20.19
CA VAL A 111 -3.69 -5.25 -21.03
C VAL A 111 -4.08 -5.92 -22.35
N ALA A 112 -5.38 -6.01 -22.62
CA ALA A 112 -5.87 -6.44 -23.92
C ALA A 112 -5.85 -5.24 -24.88
N LEU A 113 -5.34 -5.47 -26.08
CA LEU A 113 -5.32 -4.48 -27.16
C LEU A 113 -6.54 -4.67 -28.07
N PRO A 114 -6.99 -3.60 -28.77
CA PRO A 114 -8.04 -3.73 -29.77
C PRO A 114 -7.55 -4.55 -30.98
N ASP A 115 -8.49 -5.17 -31.69
CA ASP A 115 -8.20 -6.05 -32.83
C ASP A 115 -7.51 -5.33 -34.00
N SER A 116 -7.77 -4.02 -34.14
CA SER A 116 -7.24 -3.19 -35.22
C SER A 116 -6.41 -2.04 -34.66
N LEU A 117 -5.09 -2.18 -34.74
CA LEU A 117 -4.14 -1.10 -34.54
C LEU A 117 -3.72 -0.53 -35.90
N GLU A 118 -3.43 0.76 -35.95
CA GLU A 118 -2.92 1.39 -37.16
C GLU A 118 -1.52 0.84 -37.52
N GLU A 119 -1.27 0.64 -38.81
CA GLU A 119 0.04 0.20 -39.31
C GLU A 119 1.07 1.33 -39.20
N ASN A 120 2.33 0.98 -38.92
CA ASN A 120 3.47 1.91 -38.79
C ASN A 120 3.27 3.01 -37.74
N THR A 121 2.56 2.70 -36.65
CA THR A 121 2.19 3.64 -35.61
C THR A 121 2.81 3.26 -34.28
N THR A 122 3.37 4.26 -33.58
CA THR A 122 3.87 4.12 -32.21
C THR A 122 2.74 4.38 -31.23
N TYR A 123 2.45 3.39 -30.39
CA TYR A 123 1.47 3.48 -29.31
C TYR A 123 2.18 3.66 -27.97
N THR A 124 1.66 4.56 -27.14
CA THR A 124 2.09 4.78 -25.77
C THR A 124 0.91 4.59 -24.84
N LEU A 125 1.01 3.61 -23.93
CA LEU A 125 0.08 3.41 -22.83
C LEU A 125 0.66 4.05 -21.58
N ASN A 126 0.05 5.13 -21.09
CA ASN A 126 0.45 5.80 -19.87
C ASN A 126 -0.46 5.33 -18.72
N PHE A 127 0.13 4.94 -17.59
CA PHE A 127 -0.62 4.46 -16.44
C PHE A 127 -0.86 5.52 -15.36
N GLY A 128 -0.33 6.74 -15.49
CA GLY A 128 -0.56 7.81 -14.53
C GLY A 128 -0.21 7.39 -13.11
N LYS A 129 -1.21 7.39 -12.21
CA LYS A 129 -1.14 6.88 -10.82
C LYS A 129 -1.94 5.57 -10.63
N ALA A 130 -2.28 4.86 -11.72
CA ALA A 130 -3.17 3.71 -11.69
C ALA A 130 -2.58 2.50 -10.96
N ILE A 131 -1.29 2.23 -11.13
CA ILE A 131 -0.65 1.04 -10.58
C ILE A 131 -0.13 1.37 -9.19
N GLY A 132 -0.53 0.60 -8.17
CA GLY A 132 0.08 0.68 -6.85
C GLY A 132 0.17 -0.68 -6.19
N ASP A 133 0.92 -0.77 -5.09
CA ASP A 133 0.99 -2.00 -4.31
C ASP A 133 -0.37 -2.32 -3.65
N PHE A 134 -0.55 -3.58 -3.28
CA PHE A 134 -1.80 -4.03 -2.68
C PHE A 134 -2.03 -3.48 -1.26
N ASN A 135 -0.97 -3.38 -0.45
CA ASN A 135 -1.00 -3.11 0.99
C ASN A 135 -1.20 -1.62 1.30
N GLU A 136 -0.19 -0.78 1.05
CA GLU A 136 -0.16 0.66 1.33
C GLU A 136 -0.65 1.51 0.15
N GLY A 137 -0.68 0.96 -1.06
CA GLY A 137 -1.16 1.65 -2.26
C GLY A 137 -0.22 2.73 -2.79
N ASN A 138 1.09 2.59 -2.55
CA ASN A 138 2.16 3.38 -3.11
C ASN A 138 2.13 3.28 -4.64
N PRO A 139 1.83 4.39 -5.36
CA PRO A 139 1.68 4.35 -6.80
C PRO A 139 3.04 4.33 -7.50
N ILE A 140 3.12 3.59 -8.61
CA ILE A 140 4.17 3.79 -9.61
C ILE A 140 3.81 5.05 -10.41
N LEU A 141 4.69 6.04 -10.38
CA LEU A 141 4.51 7.29 -11.11
C LEU A 141 5.19 7.22 -12.48
N ASN A 142 4.56 7.83 -13.48
CA ASN A 142 5.12 8.05 -14.83
C ASN A 142 5.54 6.76 -15.55
N TYR A 143 4.87 5.64 -15.25
CA TYR A 143 5.12 4.42 -15.99
C TYR A 143 4.35 4.44 -17.31
N SER A 144 5.08 4.24 -18.40
CA SER A 144 4.54 4.13 -19.74
C SER A 144 5.07 2.89 -20.45
N TYR A 145 4.17 2.18 -21.13
CA TYR A 145 4.50 1.07 -22.01
C TYR A 145 4.35 1.53 -23.46
N VAL A 146 5.42 1.42 -24.24
CA VAL A 146 5.52 1.95 -25.61
C VAL A 146 5.82 0.81 -26.56
N PHE A 147 5.16 0.78 -27.71
CA PHE A 147 5.46 -0.16 -28.78
C PHE A 147 5.14 0.47 -30.14
N SER A 148 5.64 -0.12 -31.23
CA SER A 148 5.31 0.28 -32.59
C SER A 148 4.86 -0.91 -33.42
N THR A 149 3.78 -0.75 -34.18
CA THR A 149 3.34 -1.72 -35.19
C THR A 149 4.26 -1.73 -36.40
N GLY A 150 5.08 -0.68 -36.60
CA GLY A 150 6.12 -0.60 -37.62
C GLY A 150 7.52 -0.95 -37.10
N ASP A 151 8.53 -0.74 -37.95
CA ASP A 151 9.94 -1.04 -37.68
C ASP A 151 10.67 0.04 -36.88
N VAL A 152 10.04 1.20 -36.69
CA VAL A 152 10.57 2.36 -35.98
C VAL A 152 9.66 2.73 -34.81
N ILE A 153 10.27 3.07 -33.68
CA ILE A 153 9.62 3.82 -32.60
C ILE A 153 10.09 5.24 -32.75
N ASP A 154 9.16 6.16 -33.01
CA ASP A 154 9.52 7.57 -33.12
C ASP A 154 9.90 8.11 -31.74
N SER A 155 11.08 8.70 -31.64
CA SER A 155 11.64 9.23 -30.39
C SER A 155 11.55 10.75 -30.29
N LEU A 156 10.77 11.41 -31.17
CA LEU A 156 10.63 12.87 -31.16
C LEU A 156 10.50 13.41 -29.73
N SER A 157 11.49 14.22 -29.33
CA SER A 157 11.56 14.78 -27.99
C SER A 157 11.16 16.25 -28.01
N ILE A 158 10.28 16.64 -27.09
CA ILE A 158 9.92 18.03 -26.84
C ILE A 158 10.22 18.38 -25.38
N SER A 159 10.73 19.58 -25.15
CA SER A 159 11.08 20.06 -23.80
C SER A 159 10.56 21.47 -23.59
N GLY A 160 10.04 21.76 -22.39
CA GLY A 160 9.51 23.08 -22.05
C GLY A 160 9.21 23.21 -20.56
N LYS A 161 8.62 24.34 -20.15
CA LYS A 161 8.13 24.58 -18.78
C LYS A 161 6.65 24.94 -18.82
N VAL A 162 5.87 24.37 -17.91
CA VAL A 162 4.46 24.77 -17.71
C VAL A 162 4.40 25.77 -16.58
N ILE A 163 4.03 27.01 -16.90
CA ILE A 163 3.98 28.12 -15.96
C ILE A 163 2.54 28.61 -15.88
N ASN A 164 2.01 28.72 -14.65
CA ASN A 164 0.70 29.31 -14.43
C ASN A 164 0.69 30.78 -14.90
N ALA A 165 -0.27 31.13 -15.77
CA ALA A 165 -0.34 32.47 -16.33
C ALA A 165 -0.56 33.57 -15.28
N LEU A 166 -1.27 33.27 -14.19
CA LEU A 166 -1.62 34.19 -13.10
C LEU A 166 -0.53 34.27 -12.04
N THR A 167 -0.08 33.12 -11.52
CA THR A 167 0.86 33.09 -10.38
C THR A 167 2.32 33.18 -10.82
N LYS A 168 2.63 32.94 -12.10
CA LYS A 168 3.99 32.85 -12.66
C LYS A 168 4.86 31.76 -12.02
N VAL A 169 4.24 30.79 -11.34
CA VAL A 169 4.91 29.66 -10.72
C VAL A 169 4.83 28.44 -11.65
N ASN A 170 5.84 27.57 -11.59
CA ASN A 170 5.81 26.29 -12.31
C ASN A 170 4.70 25.41 -11.74
N GLU A 171 3.86 24.87 -12.63
CA GLU A 171 2.82 23.94 -12.24
C GLU A 171 3.39 22.51 -12.10
N LYS A 172 2.87 21.78 -11.12
CA LYS A 172 3.17 20.37 -10.88
C LYS A 172 1.91 19.55 -11.13
N GLU A 173 2.08 18.27 -11.48
CA GLU A 173 0.97 17.33 -11.69
C GLU A 173 -0.04 17.77 -12.77
N VAL A 174 0.44 18.42 -13.83
CA VAL A 174 -0.36 18.84 -14.98
C VAL A 174 -0.15 17.90 -16.17
N THR A 175 -1.22 17.61 -16.90
CA THR A 175 -1.15 16.85 -18.16
C THR A 175 -0.97 17.82 -19.33
N VAL A 176 0.02 17.57 -20.17
CA VAL A 176 0.23 18.31 -21.43
C VAL A 176 -0.08 17.37 -22.58
N LEU A 177 -0.98 17.79 -23.47
CA LEU A 177 -1.34 17.03 -24.66
C LEU A 177 -0.87 17.81 -25.90
N LEU A 178 -0.20 17.12 -26.81
CA LEU A 178 0.11 17.65 -28.14
C LEU A 178 -0.87 17.05 -29.13
N ILE A 179 -1.70 17.90 -29.73
CA ILE A 179 -2.61 17.50 -30.81
C ILE A 179 -2.21 18.20 -32.11
N PRO A 180 -2.36 17.54 -33.27
CA PRO A 180 -2.30 18.20 -34.56
C PRO A 180 -3.34 19.33 -34.64
N THR A 181 -3.00 20.45 -35.30
CA THR A 181 -3.92 21.61 -35.47
C THR A 181 -5.25 21.26 -36.13
N ARG A 182 -5.29 20.21 -36.96
CA ARG A 182 -6.51 19.68 -37.58
C ARG A 182 -7.48 19.02 -36.59
N GLN A 183 -7.04 18.70 -35.38
CA GLN A 183 -7.86 18.19 -34.27
C GLN A 183 -8.17 19.28 -33.23
N ASP A 184 -7.62 20.49 -33.40
CA ASP A 184 -7.93 21.66 -32.57
C ASP A 184 -9.23 22.27 -33.09
N SER A 185 -10.27 22.30 -32.24
CA SER A 185 -11.65 22.65 -32.61
C SER A 185 -11.89 24.15 -32.65
#